data_AF-A0A401IUR9-F1
#
_entry.id   AF-A0A401IUR9-F1
#
_cell.length_a   1.000
_cell.length_b   1.000
_cell.length_c   1.000
_cell.angle_alpha   90.00
_cell.angle_beta   90.00
_cell.angle_gamma   90.00
#
_symmetry.space_group_name_H-M   'P 1'
#
loop_
_entity.id
_entity.type
_entity.pdbx_description
1 polymer ?
#
loop_
_entity_poly.entity_id
_entity_poly.type
_entity_poly.pdbx_seq_one_letter_code
_entity_poly.pdbx_strand_id
1 'polypeptide(L)'
;MVDWDIMLTTPREYFVAGIGDTLAKWYEMEGMTRNRLDQLPVYSRLSYATAKVIKDTLVASAKQALIDLEKGVASADFTAVVDCIIGIASEVGGFGVADGRMAGAHAVHNGLSYIDETHDIMHGAKVAYGILVQLAQTGDQEEIKTLLPFYQEIGLPTNLAGLNITTDIADKTQKVAQWAASPTESFKLIKAELKPAEVVADMATVEQLSQGNEEAAG
;
A
#
# COMPACT_ATOMS: atom_id res chain seq x y z
N MET A 1 6.24 12.74 19.86
CA MET A 1 6.98 11.52 20.24
C MET A 1 5.94 10.47 20.57
N VAL A 2 6.08 9.26 20.01
CA VAL A 2 5.13 8.17 20.20
C VAL A 2 5.44 7.46 21.52
N ASP A 3 4.42 7.07 22.26
CA ASP A 3 4.57 6.21 23.44
C ASP A 3 4.53 4.75 22.97
N TRP A 4 5.68 4.10 22.92
CA TRP A 4 5.80 2.73 22.42
C TRP A 4 5.15 1.69 23.35
N ASP A 5 5.09 1.96 24.66
CA ASP A 5 4.46 1.04 25.61
C ASP A 5 2.94 0.97 25.39
N ILE A 6 2.32 2.11 25.05
CA ILE A 6 0.93 2.13 24.60
C ILE A 6 0.78 1.35 23.29
N MET A 7 1.69 1.54 22.34
CA MET A 7 1.61 0.88 21.03
C MET A 7 1.74 -0.64 21.12
N LEU A 8 2.40 -1.20 22.14
CA LEU A 8 2.45 -2.65 22.36
C LEU A 8 1.08 -3.28 22.67
N THR A 9 0.08 -2.47 23.02
CA THR A 9 -1.30 -2.94 23.25
C THR A 9 -2.15 -2.98 21.98
N THR A 10 -1.59 -2.55 20.84
CA THR A 10 -2.30 -2.49 19.54
C THR A 10 -2.73 -3.89 19.09
N PRO A 11 -4.01 -4.11 18.73
CA PRO A 11 -4.40 -5.39 18.16
C PRO A 11 -3.67 -5.64 16.84
N ARG A 12 -3.27 -6.89 16.60
CA ARG A 12 -2.40 -7.27 15.48
C ARG A 12 -2.94 -6.75 14.14
N GLU A 13 -4.25 -6.89 13.87
CA GLU A 13 -4.81 -6.44 12.58
C GLU A 13 -4.68 -4.92 12.35
N TYR A 14 -4.72 -4.10 13.41
CA TYR A 14 -4.52 -2.65 13.31
C TYR A 14 -3.05 -2.32 12.99
N PHE A 15 -2.11 -3.07 13.57
CA PHE A 15 -0.68 -2.86 13.30
C PHE A 15 -0.32 -3.27 11.87
N VAL A 16 -0.82 -4.42 11.40
CA VAL A 16 -0.67 -4.87 10.01
C VAL A 16 -1.29 -3.86 9.04
N ALA A 17 -2.49 -3.36 9.32
CA ALA A 17 -3.11 -2.32 8.50
C ALA A 17 -2.28 -1.02 8.49
N GLY A 18 -1.72 -0.60 9.63
CA GLY A 18 -0.83 0.55 9.71
C GLY A 18 0.40 0.40 8.81
N ILE A 19 1.01 -0.79 8.76
CA ILE A 19 2.12 -1.10 7.84
C ILE A 19 1.67 -0.95 6.38
N GLY A 20 0.53 -1.53 6.02
CA GLY A 20 -0.02 -1.49 4.66
C GLY A 20 -0.28 -0.06 4.14
N ASP A 21 -0.93 0.78 4.94
CA ASP A 21 -1.17 2.20 4.59
C ASP A 21 0.14 2.99 4.49
N THR A 22 1.06 2.75 5.41
CA THR A 22 2.32 3.50 5.48
C THR A 22 3.26 3.16 4.32
N LEU A 23 3.22 1.92 3.81
CA LEU A 23 3.96 1.55 2.59
C LEU A 23 3.52 2.35 1.36
N ALA A 24 2.25 2.76 1.28
CA ALA A 24 1.74 3.53 0.14
C ALA A 24 2.46 4.87 -0.02
N LYS A 25 2.99 5.45 1.07
CA LYS A 25 3.75 6.70 1.02
C LYS A 25 4.89 6.64 0.01
N TRP A 26 5.62 5.53 -0.06
CA TRP A 26 6.68 5.34 -1.06
C TRP A 26 6.12 5.14 -2.45
N TYR A 27 5.23 4.17 -2.62
CA TYR A 27 4.79 3.76 -3.96
C TYR A 27 3.99 4.85 -4.65
N GLU A 28 3.14 5.59 -3.95
CA GLU A 28 2.41 6.72 -4.52
C GLU A 28 3.31 7.90 -4.87
N MET A 29 4.24 8.26 -3.97
CA MET A 29 5.22 9.32 -4.21
C MET A 29 6.11 9.00 -5.41
N GLU A 30 6.67 7.79 -5.46
CA GLU A 30 7.53 7.35 -6.55
C GLU A 30 6.73 7.30 -7.87
N GLY A 31 5.52 6.72 -7.87
CA GLY A 31 4.66 6.67 -9.05
C GLY A 31 4.35 8.04 -9.65
N MET A 32 4.09 9.05 -8.82
CA MET A 32 3.78 10.41 -9.27
C MET A 32 5.01 11.22 -9.72
N THR A 33 6.22 10.86 -9.26
CA THR A 33 7.41 11.71 -9.40
C THR A 33 8.53 11.10 -10.25
N ARG A 34 8.48 9.79 -10.55
CA ARG A 34 9.55 9.04 -11.23
C ARG A 34 10.07 9.65 -12.53
N ASN A 35 9.22 10.35 -13.29
CA ASN A 35 9.60 10.95 -14.57
C ASN A 35 10.15 12.39 -14.47
N ARG A 36 10.33 12.92 -13.25
CA ARG A 36 10.74 14.33 -13.01
C ARG A 36 11.50 14.51 -11.69
N LEU A 37 12.23 13.49 -11.24
CA LEU A 37 12.96 13.51 -9.97
C LEU A 37 13.96 14.68 -9.87
N ASP A 38 14.58 15.05 -11.00
CA ASP A 38 15.52 16.17 -11.13
C ASP A 38 14.86 17.55 -11.00
N GLN A 39 13.55 17.62 -11.22
CA GLN A 39 12.75 18.85 -11.18
C GLN A 39 12.00 19.04 -9.85
N LEU A 40 12.13 18.10 -8.92
CA LEU A 40 11.43 18.19 -7.64
C LEU A 40 11.93 19.40 -6.81
N PRO A 41 11.01 20.22 -6.28
CA PRO A 41 11.33 21.23 -5.28
C PRO A 41 12.03 20.62 -4.06
N VAL A 42 12.77 21.44 -3.31
CA VAL A 42 13.54 20.99 -2.12
C VAL A 42 12.67 20.19 -1.14
N TYR A 43 11.46 20.68 -0.82
CA TYR A 43 10.55 19.99 0.09
C TYR A 43 10.07 18.64 -0.47
N SER A 44 9.73 18.58 -1.76
CA SER A 44 9.36 17.31 -2.41
C SER A 44 10.51 16.31 -2.46
N ARG A 45 11.76 16.76 -2.62
CA ARG A 45 12.94 15.86 -2.53
C ARG A 45 13.12 15.30 -1.13
N LEU A 46 12.90 16.11 -0.10
CA LEU A 46 12.92 15.63 1.29
C LEU A 46 11.81 14.60 1.52
N SER A 47 10.58 14.91 1.09
CA SER A 47 9.44 13.98 1.15
C SER A 47 9.73 12.65 0.45
N TYR A 48 10.36 12.70 -0.73
CA TYR A 48 10.73 11.50 -1.50
C TYR A 48 11.72 10.62 -0.72
N ALA A 49 12.77 11.25 -0.16
CA ALA A 49 13.75 10.55 0.67
C ALA A 49 13.11 9.96 1.92
N THR A 50 12.22 10.70 2.60
CA THR A 50 11.47 10.22 3.75
C THR A 50 10.60 9.02 3.42
N ALA A 51 9.84 9.08 2.32
CA ALA A 51 9.01 7.97 1.86
C ALA A 51 9.86 6.71 1.56
N LYS A 52 11.06 6.90 0.99
CA LYS A 52 12.00 5.80 0.77
C LYS A 52 12.48 5.17 2.09
N VAL A 53 12.87 5.99 3.06
CA VAL A 53 13.27 5.53 4.40
C VAL A 53 12.15 4.71 5.05
N ILE A 54 10.91 5.18 4.95
CA ILE A 54 9.73 4.44 5.43
C ILE A 54 9.68 3.05 4.78
N LYS A 55 9.69 2.95 3.44
CA LYS A 55 9.59 1.65 2.75
C LYS A 55 10.72 0.70 3.13
N ASP A 56 11.95 1.20 3.10
CA ASP A 56 13.12 0.37 3.38
C ASP A 56 13.10 -0.11 4.85
N THR A 57 12.64 0.72 5.79
CA THR A 57 12.47 0.35 7.21
C THR A 57 11.37 -0.67 7.42
N LEU A 58 10.18 -0.44 6.83
CA LEU A 58 9.04 -1.34 6.99
C LEU A 58 9.32 -2.74 6.40
N VAL A 59 9.89 -2.81 5.19
CA VAL A 59 10.23 -4.10 4.57
C VAL A 59 11.28 -4.86 5.40
N ALA A 60 12.25 -4.16 5.99
CA ALA A 60 13.28 -4.80 6.81
C ALA A 60 12.77 -5.25 8.19
N SER A 61 11.85 -4.51 8.81
CA SER A 61 11.59 -4.59 10.25
C SER A 61 10.19 -5.13 10.59
N ALA A 62 9.21 -5.06 9.69
CA ALA A 62 7.81 -5.35 9.99
C ALA A 62 7.56 -6.75 10.55
N LYS A 63 8.24 -7.78 10.00
CA LYS A 63 8.11 -9.15 10.51
C LYS A 63 8.53 -9.24 11.97
N GLN A 64 9.71 -8.69 12.29
CA GLN A 64 10.24 -8.73 13.66
C GLN A 64 9.38 -7.88 14.59
N ALA A 65 8.95 -6.69 14.14
CA ALA A 65 8.04 -5.83 14.88
C ALA A 65 6.71 -6.52 15.24
N LEU A 66 6.15 -7.36 14.35
CA LEU A 66 4.95 -8.15 14.65
C LEU A 66 5.19 -9.22 15.72
N ILE A 67 6.33 -9.90 15.67
CA ILE A 67 6.74 -10.86 16.71
C ILE A 67 6.92 -10.14 18.06
N ASP A 68 7.48 -8.94 18.03
CA ASP A 68 7.75 -8.13 19.21
C ASP A 68 6.47 -7.54 19.81
N LEU A 69 5.51 -7.14 18.98
CA LEU A 69 4.15 -6.77 19.39
C LEU A 69 3.48 -7.91 20.17
N GLU A 70 3.52 -9.13 19.64
CA GLU A 70 2.93 -10.31 20.29
C GLU A 70 3.61 -10.66 21.62
N LYS A 71 4.92 -10.38 21.73
CA LYS A 71 5.69 -10.60 22.96
C LYS A 71 5.62 -9.44 23.94
N GLY A 72 5.05 -8.30 23.56
CA GLY A 72 5.04 -7.09 24.38
C GLY A 72 6.44 -6.48 24.57
N VAL A 73 7.29 -6.50 23.54
CA VAL A 73 8.67 -6.01 23.60
C VAL A 73 8.87 -4.80 22.70
N ALA A 74 9.26 -3.66 23.26
CA ALA A 74 9.65 -2.47 22.47
C ALA A 74 11.09 -2.59 21.95
N SER A 75 11.31 -3.50 21.00
CA SER A 75 12.60 -3.69 20.32
C SER A 75 12.90 -2.54 19.35
N ALA A 76 14.15 -2.45 18.86
CA ALA A 76 14.51 -1.46 17.83
C ALA A 76 13.66 -1.60 16.55
N ASP A 77 13.34 -2.83 16.13
CA ASP A 77 12.49 -3.09 14.97
C ASP A 77 11.06 -2.63 15.21
N PHE A 78 10.50 -2.95 16.39
CA PHE A 78 9.16 -2.51 16.78
C PHE A 78 9.06 -0.98 16.80
N THR A 79 9.99 -0.32 17.48
CA THR A 79 9.97 1.14 17.62
C THR A 79 10.18 1.83 16.27
N ALA A 80 11.03 1.29 15.40
CA ALA A 80 11.24 1.82 14.05
C ALA A 80 9.96 1.75 13.19
N VAL A 81 9.23 0.64 13.25
CA VAL A 81 7.95 0.48 12.52
C VAL A 81 6.89 1.42 13.09
N VAL A 82 6.76 1.50 14.42
CA VAL A 82 5.82 2.42 15.08
C VAL A 82 6.11 3.88 14.73
N ASP A 83 7.38 4.29 14.77
CA ASP A 83 7.78 5.64 14.40
C ASP A 83 7.49 5.92 12.92
N CYS A 84 7.69 4.93 12.03
CA CYS A 84 7.30 5.06 10.63
C CYS A 84 5.79 5.31 10.48
N ILE A 85 4.95 4.51 11.13
CA ILE A 85 3.49 4.57 10.99
C ILE A 85 2.91 5.86 11.59
N ILE A 86 3.37 6.26 12.78
CA ILE A 86 2.75 7.36 13.53
C ILE A 86 3.51 8.68 13.38
N GLY A 87 4.84 8.64 13.40
CA GLY A 87 5.68 9.84 13.47
C GLY A 87 6.18 10.35 12.13
N ILE A 88 6.52 9.44 11.21
CA ILE A 88 7.22 9.80 9.96
C ILE A 88 6.26 9.83 8.76
N ALA A 89 5.21 9.01 8.75
CA ALA A 89 4.23 8.98 7.65
C ALA A 89 3.60 10.36 7.35
N SER A 90 3.32 11.15 8.38
CA SER A 90 2.76 12.51 8.24
C SER A 90 3.73 13.46 7.54
N GLU A 91 5.04 13.28 7.71
CA GLU A 91 6.06 14.15 7.15
C GLU A 91 6.15 14.03 5.62
N VAL A 92 5.78 12.87 5.05
CA VAL A 92 5.67 12.70 3.60
C VAL A 92 4.55 13.61 3.05
N GLY A 93 3.36 13.56 3.66
CA GLY A 93 2.26 14.46 3.25
C GLY A 93 2.59 15.93 3.52
N GLY A 94 3.22 16.22 4.65
CA GLY A 94 3.58 17.58 5.08
C GLY A 94 4.61 18.25 4.18
N PHE A 95 5.69 17.55 3.84
CA PHE A 95 6.75 18.08 2.97
C PHE A 95 6.45 17.90 1.49
N GLY A 96 5.66 16.90 1.09
CA GLY A 96 5.42 16.61 -0.31
C GLY A 96 4.54 17.64 -1.04
N VAL A 97 3.75 18.46 -0.31
CA VAL A 97 2.85 19.48 -0.87
C VAL A 97 1.89 18.88 -1.93
N ALA A 98 2.18 19.06 -3.22
CA ALA A 98 1.39 18.48 -4.32
C ALA A 98 1.85 17.05 -4.67
N ASP A 99 3.11 16.73 -4.38
CA ASP A 99 3.76 15.47 -4.73
C ASP A 99 3.58 14.39 -3.64
N GLY A 100 3.27 14.77 -2.39
CA GLY A 100 3.04 13.84 -1.28
C GLY A 100 1.59 13.40 -1.11
N ARG A 101 0.77 13.51 -2.16
CA ARG A 101 -0.66 13.18 -2.13
C ARG A 101 -0.91 11.69 -2.33
N MET A 102 -2.13 11.26 -2.00
CA MET A 102 -2.65 9.96 -2.42
C MET A 102 -2.67 9.87 -3.96
N ALA A 103 -2.50 8.66 -4.51
CA ALA A 103 -2.40 8.38 -5.94
C ALA A 103 -3.16 7.10 -6.31
N GLY A 104 -2.52 6.13 -6.96
CA GLY A 104 -3.18 4.93 -7.49
C GLY A 104 -3.62 3.94 -6.42
N ALA A 105 -2.78 3.70 -5.40
CA ALA A 105 -3.10 2.77 -4.33
C ALA A 105 -4.37 3.17 -3.57
N HIS A 106 -4.46 4.44 -3.19
CA HIS A 106 -5.65 4.98 -2.53
C HIS A 106 -6.87 5.06 -3.46
N ALA A 107 -6.70 5.34 -4.76
CA ALA A 107 -7.82 5.33 -5.70
C ALA A 107 -8.45 3.93 -5.83
N VAL A 108 -7.63 2.88 -5.83
CA VAL A 108 -8.11 1.48 -5.79
C VAL A 108 -8.79 1.17 -4.46
N HIS A 109 -8.20 1.58 -3.33
CA HIS A 109 -8.84 1.49 -2.01
C HIS A 109 -10.24 2.14 -1.99
N ASN A 110 -10.38 3.33 -2.58
CA ASN A 110 -11.65 4.06 -2.63
C ASN A 110 -12.69 3.27 -3.44
N GLY A 111 -12.29 2.70 -4.58
CA GLY A 111 -13.12 1.81 -5.36
C GLY A 111 -13.56 0.57 -4.58
N LEU A 112 -12.64 -0.06 -3.84
CA LEU A 112 -12.93 -1.22 -2.98
C LEU A 112 -13.97 -0.89 -1.91
N SER A 113 -13.97 0.32 -1.37
CA SER A 113 -14.94 0.73 -0.32
C SER A 113 -16.40 0.75 -0.79
N TYR A 114 -16.67 0.65 -2.09
CA TYR A 114 -18.01 0.44 -2.65
C TYR A 114 -18.41 -1.03 -2.78
N ILE A 115 -17.57 -1.97 -2.34
CA ILE A 115 -17.81 -3.41 -2.35
C ILE A 115 -18.11 -3.84 -0.91
N ASP A 116 -19.33 -4.32 -0.68
CA ASP A 116 -19.86 -4.60 0.66
C ASP A 116 -19.01 -5.63 1.42
N GLU A 117 -18.47 -6.62 0.71
CA GLU A 117 -17.61 -7.67 1.31
C GLU A 117 -16.31 -7.11 1.93
N THR A 118 -15.89 -5.91 1.51
CA THR A 118 -14.65 -5.29 1.97
C THR A 118 -14.86 -4.33 3.15
N HIS A 119 -16.09 -4.16 3.65
CA HIS A 119 -16.39 -3.20 4.73
C HIS A 119 -15.71 -3.58 6.05
N ASP A 120 -15.58 -4.88 6.33
CA ASP A 120 -14.86 -5.39 7.51
C ASP A 120 -13.33 -5.43 7.32
N ILE A 121 -12.84 -5.12 6.12
CA ILE A 121 -11.40 -5.07 5.83
C ILE A 121 -10.84 -3.72 6.24
N MET A 122 -9.78 -3.74 7.05
CA MET A 122 -9.07 -2.54 7.50
C MET A 122 -8.58 -1.69 6.32
N HIS A 123 -8.61 -0.36 6.51
CA HIS A 123 -8.20 0.63 5.51
C HIS A 123 -6.85 0.29 4.85
N GLY A 124 -5.80 0.11 5.66
CA GLY A 124 -4.45 -0.13 5.14
C GLY A 124 -4.27 -1.49 4.47
N ALA A 125 -5.12 -2.48 4.75
CA ALA A 125 -5.12 -3.75 4.01
C ALA A 125 -5.66 -3.55 2.59
N LYS A 126 -6.75 -2.79 2.43
CA LYS A 126 -7.27 -2.37 1.11
C LYS A 126 -6.26 -1.51 0.34
N VAL A 127 -5.58 -0.58 1.02
CA VAL A 127 -4.52 0.26 0.42
C VAL A 127 -3.34 -0.61 -0.04
N ALA A 128 -2.92 -1.60 0.76
CA ALA A 128 -1.84 -2.52 0.39
C ALA A 128 -2.13 -3.27 -0.91
N TYR A 129 -3.34 -3.80 -1.10
CA TYR A 129 -3.72 -4.37 -2.40
C TYR A 129 -3.67 -3.33 -3.52
N GLY A 130 -4.13 -2.10 -3.25
CA GLY A 130 -4.03 -0.98 -4.19
C GLY A 130 -2.59 -0.68 -4.64
N ILE A 131 -1.59 -0.86 -3.77
CA ILE A 131 -0.16 -0.72 -4.14
C ILE A 131 0.20 -1.70 -5.25
N LEU A 132 -0.23 -2.97 -5.14
CA LEU A 132 0.06 -3.99 -6.15
C LEU A 132 -0.58 -3.64 -7.50
N VAL A 133 -1.83 -3.15 -7.49
CA VAL A 133 -2.53 -2.71 -8.70
C VAL A 133 -1.84 -1.49 -9.32
N GLN A 134 -1.40 -0.53 -8.49
CA GLN A 134 -0.64 0.61 -8.98
C GLN A 134 0.69 0.19 -9.63
N LEU A 135 1.43 -0.73 -9.01
CA LEU A 135 2.67 -1.27 -9.56
C LEU A 135 2.45 -1.99 -10.90
N ALA A 136 1.32 -2.70 -11.06
CA ALA A 136 0.96 -3.30 -12.33
C ALA A 136 0.73 -2.24 -13.40
N GLN A 137 0.01 -1.15 -13.05
CA GLN A 137 -0.23 -0.03 -13.96
C GLN A 137 1.06 0.68 -14.38
N THR A 138 2.04 0.76 -13.48
CA THR A 138 3.34 1.41 -13.75
C THR A 138 4.37 0.49 -14.40
N GLY A 139 4.04 -0.79 -14.62
CA GLY A 139 4.92 -1.77 -15.28
C GLY A 139 5.99 -2.37 -14.37
N ASP A 140 5.77 -2.36 -13.05
CA ASP A 140 6.72 -2.77 -12.03
C ASP A 140 6.41 -4.16 -11.46
N GLN A 141 6.09 -5.14 -12.33
CA GLN A 141 5.67 -6.49 -11.90
C GLN A 141 6.75 -7.24 -11.10
N GLU A 142 8.03 -6.94 -11.29
CA GLU A 142 9.11 -7.54 -10.50
C GLU A 142 9.12 -7.05 -9.04
N GLU A 143 8.71 -5.81 -8.79
CA GLU A 143 8.53 -5.29 -7.42
C GLU A 143 7.31 -5.96 -6.77
N ILE A 144 6.22 -6.20 -7.53
CA ILE A 144 5.07 -6.97 -7.03
C ILE A 144 5.52 -8.37 -6.56
N LYS A 145 6.27 -9.10 -7.40
CA LYS A 145 6.82 -10.42 -7.04
C LYS A 145 7.71 -10.37 -5.79
N THR A 146 8.41 -9.27 -5.58
CA THR A 146 9.24 -9.07 -4.38
C THR A 146 8.37 -8.80 -3.14
N LEU A 147 7.27 -8.07 -3.28
CA LEU A 147 6.35 -7.75 -2.19
C LEU A 147 5.43 -8.89 -1.79
N LEU A 148 5.03 -9.77 -2.71
CA LEU A 148 4.06 -10.83 -2.44
C LEU A 148 4.48 -11.75 -1.26
N PRO A 149 5.71 -12.30 -1.21
CA PRO A 149 6.15 -13.09 -0.05
C PRO A 149 6.13 -12.28 1.25
N PHE A 150 6.55 -11.01 1.20
CA PHE A 150 6.54 -10.13 2.36
C PHE A 150 5.11 -9.87 2.86
N TYR A 151 4.16 -9.59 1.97
CA TYR A 151 2.75 -9.39 2.30
C TYR A 151 2.14 -10.63 2.96
N GLN A 152 2.38 -11.81 2.39
CA GLN A 152 1.92 -13.08 2.96
C GLN A 152 2.50 -13.30 4.37
N GLU A 153 3.79 -13.03 4.56
CA GLU A 153 4.49 -13.23 5.83
C GLU A 153 3.93 -12.34 6.96
N ILE A 154 3.54 -11.11 6.65
CA ILE A 154 3.00 -10.17 7.66
C ILE A 154 1.47 -10.18 7.74
N GLY A 155 0.78 -10.83 6.81
CA GLY A 155 -0.67 -10.96 6.77
C GLY A 155 -1.41 -9.83 6.03
N LEU A 156 -0.77 -9.19 5.05
CA LEU A 156 -1.43 -8.28 4.11
C LEU A 156 -2.08 -9.06 2.95
N PRO A 157 -3.20 -8.56 2.40
CA PRO A 157 -3.88 -9.22 1.29
C PRO A 157 -3.05 -9.08 0.00
N THR A 158 -2.92 -10.18 -0.72
CA THR A 158 -2.22 -10.26 -2.01
C THR A 158 -3.15 -10.32 -3.21
N ASN A 159 -4.37 -10.79 -3.01
CA ASN A 159 -5.38 -11.03 -4.04
C ASN A 159 -6.79 -10.61 -3.57
N LEU A 160 -7.77 -10.65 -4.46
CA LEU A 160 -9.16 -10.28 -4.15
C LEU A 160 -9.81 -11.19 -3.11
N ALA A 161 -9.43 -12.47 -3.05
CA ALA A 161 -9.93 -13.40 -2.03
C ALA A 161 -9.50 -12.99 -0.62
N GLY A 162 -8.28 -12.45 -0.46
CA GLY A 162 -7.79 -11.84 0.78
C GLY A 162 -8.55 -10.57 1.21
N LEU A 163 -9.40 -10.03 0.33
CA LEU A 163 -10.31 -8.91 0.59
C LEU A 163 -11.78 -9.37 0.68
N ASN A 164 -12.04 -10.66 0.87
CA ASN A 164 -13.36 -11.30 0.89
C ASN A 164 -14.13 -11.27 -0.45
N ILE A 165 -13.50 -10.85 -1.55
CA ILE A 165 -14.15 -10.84 -2.87
C ILE A 165 -13.95 -12.20 -3.53
N THR A 166 -14.91 -13.10 -3.34
CA THR A 166 -14.87 -14.49 -3.84
C THR A 166 -15.99 -14.84 -4.83
N THR A 167 -17.01 -13.99 -4.95
CA THR A 167 -18.13 -14.10 -5.89
C THR A 167 -18.27 -12.84 -6.71
N ASP A 168 -18.89 -12.94 -7.89
CA ASP A 168 -19.14 -11.81 -8.79
C ASP A 168 -17.87 -10.97 -9.07
N ILE A 169 -16.73 -11.67 -9.12
CA ILE A 169 -15.38 -11.06 -9.16
C ILE A 169 -15.27 -10.10 -10.36
N ALA A 170 -15.75 -10.51 -11.53
CA ALA A 170 -15.69 -9.69 -12.74
C ALA A 170 -16.44 -8.35 -12.57
N ASP A 171 -17.66 -8.39 -12.04
CA ASP A 171 -18.50 -7.19 -11.86
C ASP A 171 -17.93 -6.27 -10.76
N LYS A 172 -17.43 -6.84 -9.66
CA LYS A 172 -16.80 -6.08 -8.57
C LYS A 172 -15.50 -5.44 -9.02
N THR A 173 -14.65 -6.18 -9.73
CA THR A 173 -13.42 -5.65 -10.35
C THR A 173 -13.74 -4.51 -11.31
N GLN A 174 -14.76 -4.66 -12.15
CA GLN A 174 -15.20 -3.61 -13.06
C GLN A 174 -15.68 -2.35 -12.31
N LYS A 175 -16.37 -2.52 -11.18
CA LYS A 175 -16.84 -1.41 -10.31
C LYS A 175 -15.67 -0.69 -9.64
N VAL A 176 -14.71 -1.43 -9.07
CA VAL A 176 -13.49 -0.87 -8.47
C VAL A 176 -12.72 -0.06 -9.51
N ALA A 177 -12.51 -0.63 -10.70
CA ALA A 177 -11.80 0.01 -11.79
C ALA A 177 -12.48 1.29 -12.31
N GLN A 178 -13.82 1.31 -12.39
CA GLN A 178 -14.57 2.51 -12.78
C GLN A 178 -14.36 3.67 -11.80
N TRP A 179 -14.36 3.37 -10.50
CA TRP A 179 -14.09 4.37 -9.48
C TRP A 179 -12.63 4.82 -9.53
N ALA A 180 -11.68 3.89 -9.48
CA ALA A 180 -10.25 4.20 -9.42
C ALA A 180 -9.75 5.03 -10.62
N ALA A 181 -10.32 4.79 -11.82
CA ALA A 181 -10.01 5.54 -13.04
C ALA A 181 -10.91 6.78 -13.27
N SER A 182 -11.78 7.14 -12.31
CA SER A 182 -12.65 8.31 -12.43
C SER A 182 -11.84 9.61 -12.54
N PRO A 183 -12.30 10.62 -13.31
CA PRO A 183 -11.66 11.94 -13.36
C PRO A 183 -11.56 12.64 -12.00
N THR A 184 -12.38 12.25 -11.02
CA THR A 184 -12.37 12.79 -9.65
C THR A 184 -11.36 12.11 -8.74
N GLU A 185 -10.80 10.98 -9.14
CA GLU A 185 -9.88 10.18 -8.32
C GLU A 185 -8.40 10.55 -8.52
N SER A 186 -7.57 10.07 -7.59
CA SER A 186 -6.15 10.41 -7.52
C SER A 186 -5.24 9.61 -8.46
N PHE A 187 -5.70 8.49 -9.04
CA PHE A 187 -4.86 7.67 -9.93
C PHE A 187 -4.36 8.44 -11.17
N LYS A 188 -5.13 9.47 -11.59
CA LYS A 188 -4.73 10.38 -12.68
C LYS A 188 -3.39 11.10 -12.45
N LEU A 189 -2.94 11.20 -11.20
CA LEU A 189 -1.64 11.82 -10.86
C LEU A 189 -0.45 10.96 -11.32
N ILE A 190 -0.66 9.67 -11.54
CA ILE A 190 0.34 8.75 -12.12
C ILE A 190 0.13 8.64 -13.63
N LYS A 191 -1.13 8.54 -14.07
CA LYS A 191 -1.49 8.41 -15.49
C LYS A 191 -2.72 9.24 -15.80
N ALA A 192 -2.51 10.40 -16.43
CA ALA A 192 -3.55 11.41 -16.65
C ALA A 192 -4.79 10.88 -17.38
N GLU A 193 -4.61 10.00 -18.37
CA GLU A 193 -5.68 9.38 -19.16
C GLU A 193 -5.79 7.89 -18.85
N LEU A 194 -6.06 7.55 -17.58
CA LEU A 194 -6.29 6.19 -17.14
C LEU A 194 -7.71 5.72 -17.50
N LYS A 195 -7.84 4.56 -18.15
CA LYS A 195 -9.14 3.96 -18.47
C LYS A 195 -9.48 2.83 -17.48
N PRO A 196 -10.78 2.63 -17.14
CA PRO A 196 -11.18 1.51 -16.29
C PRO A 196 -10.71 0.15 -16.79
N ALA A 197 -10.71 -0.09 -18.10
CA ALA A 197 -10.26 -1.36 -18.68
C ALA A 197 -8.76 -1.65 -18.40
N GLU A 198 -7.94 -0.62 -18.21
CA GLU A 198 -6.53 -0.76 -17.85
C GLU A 198 -6.41 -1.20 -16.40
N VAL A 199 -7.16 -0.57 -15.48
CA VAL A 199 -7.21 -0.98 -14.06
C VAL A 199 -7.73 -2.41 -13.91
N VAL A 200 -8.72 -2.83 -14.72
CA VAL A 200 -9.17 -4.24 -14.74
C VAL A 200 -8.02 -5.19 -15.15
N ALA A 201 -7.24 -4.82 -16.16
CA ALA A 201 -6.09 -5.61 -16.60
C ALA A 201 -4.96 -5.64 -15.56
N ASP A 202 -4.75 -4.53 -14.85
CA ASP A 202 -3.78 -4.43 -13.76
C ASP A 202 -4.18 -5.32 -12.58
N MET A 203 -5.46 -5.28 -12.18
CA MET A 203 -5.99 -6.20 -11.16
C MET A 203 -5.83 -7.66 -11.59
N ALA A 204 -6.16 -8.00 -12.84
CA ALA A 204 -5.95 -9.36 -13.36
C ALA A 204 -4.47 -9.79 -13.33
N THR A 205 -3.55 -8.86 -13.58
CA THR A 205 -2.10 -9.10 -13.46
C THR A 205 -1.71 -9.42 -12.02
N VAL A 206 -2.24 -8.67 -11.04
CA VAL A 206 -2.02 -8.93 -9.60
C VAL A 206 -2.55 -10.30 -9.21
N GLU A 207 -3.77 -10.66 -9.63
CA GLU A 207 -4.36 -11.97 -9.33
C GLU A 207 -3.51 -13.12 -9.91
N GLN A 208 -3.02 -12.98 -11.15
CA GLN A 208 -2.18 -13.99 -11.79
C GLN A 208 -0.83 -14.17 -11.07
N LEU A 209 -0.17 -13.06 -10.70
CA LEU A 209 1.12 -13.11 -10.00
C LEU A 209 0.95 -13.69 -8.58
N SER A 210 -0.17 -13.43 -7.93
CA SER A 210 -0.46 -13.94 -6.58
C SER A 210 -0.66 -15.46 -6.56
N GLN A 211 -1.36 -16.02 -7.55
CA GLN A 211 -1.54 -17.48 -7.69
C GLN A 211 -0.19 -18.20 -7.88
N GLY A 212 0.67 -17.68 -8.75
CA GLY A 212 2.00 -18.27 -8.97
C GLY A 212 2.91 -18.22 -7.73
N ASN A 213 2.69 -17.25 -6.84
CA ASN A 213 3.42 -17.16 -5.57
C ASN A 213 2.92 -18.16 -4.53
N GLU A 214 1.60 -18.43 -4.48
CA GLU A 214 1.02 -19.47 -3.61
C GLU A 214 1.50 -20.87 -4.00
N GLU A 215 1.62 -21.16 -5.31
CA GLU A 215 2.17 -22.44 -5.81
C GLU A 215 3.66 -22.63 -5.50
N ALA A 216 4.44 -21.55 -5.41
CA ALA A 216 5.87 -21.61 -5.11
C ALA A 216 6.18 -21.74 -3.61
N ALA A 217 5.21 -21.42 -2.74
CA ALA A 217 5.35 -21.45 -1.29
C ALA A 217 4.84 -22.74 -0.62
N GLY A 218 4.12 -23.60 -1.37
CA GLY A 218 3.63 -24.91 -0.94
C GLY A 218 4.60 -26.05 -1.23
#